data_AF-A0A645IIL0-F1
#
_entry.id   AF-A0A645IIL0-F1
#
_cell.length_a   1.000
_cell.length_b   1.000
_cell.length_c   1.000
_cell.angle_alpha   90.00
_cell.angle_beta   90.00
_cell.angle_gamma   90.00
#
_symmetry.space_group_name_H-M   'P 1'
#
loop_
_entity.id
_entity.type
_entity.pdbx_description
1 polymer ?
#
loop_
_entity_poly.entity_id
_entity_poly.type
_entity_poly.pdbx_seq_one_letter_code
_entity_poly.pdbx_strand_id
1 'polypeptide(L)'
;MGGWYCPHGHYLPEEMHGLSFGTFCDALKAEGISIATPGGNWPLHTHPLFTSMDVYGEGRPTNRVAPDGDFPISNTFNSRSFYVPWFKQCRKEEIDRYVDIFRKVIESHEELMEQDKSRKPDAARWLLSPHLFR
;
A
#
# COMPACT_ATOMS: atom_id res chain seq x y z
N MET A 1 -9.15 -1.33 15.91
CA MET A 1 -8.64 -2.72 15.76
C MET A 1 -7.12 -2.62 15.87
N GLY A 2 -6.53 -3.02 17.00
CA GLY A 2 -5.12 -2.73 17.33
C GLY A 2 -4.14 -3.31 16.32
N GLY A 3 -3.04 -2.60 16.04
CA GLY A 3 -2.01 -2.90 15.03
C GLY A 3 -1.21 -4.21 15.22
N TRP A 4 -1.79 -5.21 15.87
CA TRP A 4 -1.22 -6.53 16.11
C TRP A 4 -1.39 -7.48 14.92
N TYR A 5 -2.39 -7.22 14.06
CA TYR A 5 -2.64 -8.03 12.86
C TYR A 5 -2.37 -7.20 11.62
N CYS A 6 -1.23 -7.45 10.98
CA CYS A 6 -0.83 -6.84 9.71
C CYS A 6 -0.87 -5.29 9.73
N PRO A 7 -0.10 -4.62 10.61
CA PRO A 7 0.04 -3.17 10.55
C PRO A 7 0.56 -2.73 9.19
N HIS A 8 0.09 -1.57 8.75
CA HIS A 8 0.59 -0.87 7.58
C HIS A 8 1.10 0.50 7.99
N GLY A 9 2.20 0.93 7.39
CA GLY A 9 2.69 2.29 7.49
C GLY A 9 1.85 3.22 6.62
N HIS A 10 1.69 4.46 7.06
CA HIS A 10 1.05 5.52 6.29
C HIS A 10 2.12 6.50 5.81
N TYR A 11 2.36 6.51 4.50
CA TYR A 11 3.27 7.40 3.81
C TYR A 11 2.57 8.73 3.50
N LEU A 12 3.22 9.82 3.88
CA LEU A 12 2.78 11.18 3.61
C LEU A 12 3.79 11.81 2.65
N PRO A 13 3.53 11.80 1.33
CA PRO A 13 4.43 12.42 0.34
C PRO A 13 4.74 13.88 0.66
N GLU A 14 3.80 14.57 1.31
CA GLU A 14 3.92 15.97 1.72
C GLU A 14 5.02 16.18 2.77
N GLU A 15 5.23 15.21 3.67
CA GLU A 15 6.31 15.26 4.68
C GLU A 15 7.67 14.84 4.11
N MET A 16 7.67 14.25 2.91
CA MET A 16 8.87 13.71 2.24
C MET A 16 9.28 14.55 1.03
N HIS A 17 8.83 15.81 1.00
CA HIS A 17 9.19 16.81 -0.02
C HIS A 17 8.95 16.37 -1.47
N GLY A 18 7.99 15.46 -1.70
CA GLY A 18 7.65 14.95 -3.02
C GLY A 18 8.41 13.70 -3.47
N LEU A 19 9.22 13.09 -2.60
CA LEU A 19 9.83 11.77 -2.87
C LEU A 19 8.75 10.76 -3.29
N SER A 20 9.00 10.02 -4.38
CA SER A 20 8.03 9.02 -4.81
C SER A 20 7.91 7.87 -3.81
N PHE A 21 6.67 7.42 -3.64
CA PHE A 21 6.35 6.34 -2.69
C PHE A 21 7.05 5.01 -3.04
N GLY A 22 7.26 4.73 -4.34
CA GLY A 22 8.00 3.57 -4.80
C GLY A 22 9.47 3.61 -4.37
N THR A 23 10.14 4.74 -4.58
CA THR A 23 11.54 4.93 -4.20
C THR A 23 11.73 4.83 -2.69
N PHE A 24 10.83 5.39 -1.89
CA PHE A 24 10.84 5.22 -0.43
C PHE A 24 10.78 3.74 -0.01
N CYS A 25 9.86 2.98 -0.59
CA CYS A 25 9.74 1.54 -0.30
C CYS A 25 10.98 0.75 -0.73
N ASP A 26 11.56 1.08 -1.88
CA ASP A 26 12.76 0.41 -2.38
C ASP A 26 13.99 0.74 -1.52
N ALA A 27 14.11 1.96 -1.00
CA ALA A 27 15.15 2.34 -0.03
C ALA A 27 15.03 1.54 1.28
N LEU A 28 13.83 1.41 1.83
CA LEU A 28 13.59 0.58 3.03
C LEU A 28 13.97 -0.89 2.79
N LYS A 29 13.67 -1.43 1.60
CA LYS A 29 14.07 -2.80 1.24
C LYS A 29 15.58 -2.95 1.15
N ALA A 30 16.27 -1.96 0.58
CA ALA A 30 17.74 -1.97 0.45
C ALA A 30 18.43 -1.99 1.82
N GLU A 31 17.85 -1.32 2.82
CA GLU A 31 18.33 -1.31 4.22
C GLU A 31 17.91 -2.53 5.04
N GLY A 32 17.16 -3.48 4.45
CA GLY A 32 16.83 -4.77 5.07
C GLY A 32 15.37 -4.96 5.45
N ILE A 33 14.49 -3.98 5.24
CA ILE A 33 13.04 -4.14 5.45
C ILE A 33 12.41 -4.72 4.18
N SER A 34 12.72 -5.98 3.90
CA SER A 34 12.25 -6.69 2.70
C SER A 34 10.72 -6.67 2.50
N ILE A 35 9.96 -6.60 3.60
CA ILE A 35 8.50 -6.57 3.56
C ILE A 35 7.93 -5.21 3.12
N ALA A 36 8.71 -4.12 3.06
CA ALA A 36 8.27 -2.75 2.76
C ALA A 36 7.71 -2.58 1.34
N THR A 37 6.59 -3.23 1.06
CA THR A 37 5.95 -3.27 -0.25
C THR A 37 4.81 -2.26 -0.27
N PRO A 38 4.71 -1.42 -1.31
CA PRO A 38 3.67 -0.44 -1.41
C PRO A 38 2.30 -1.08 -1.69
N GLY A 39 1.25 -0.42 -1.23
CA GLY A 39 -0.14 -0.76 -1.41
C GLY A 39 -0.63 -1.96 -0.60
N GLY A 40 -1.75 -2.49 -1.07
CA GLY A 40 -2.42 -3.69 -0.58
C GLY A 40 -3.45 -4.15 -1.60
N ASN A 41 -4.67 -4.44 -1.15
CA ASN A 41 -5.76 -4.73 -2.07
C ASN A 41 -6.21 -3.46 -2.81
N TRP A 42 -6.54 -3.59 -4.10
CA TRP A 42 -7.23 -2.52 -4.83
C TRP A 42 -8.60 -2.23 -4.19
N PRO A 43 -9.08 -0.98 -4.24
CA PRO A 43 -10.38 -0.61 -3.68
C PRO A 43 -11.47 -1.53 -4.22
N LEU A 44 -12.25 -2.16 -3.33
CA LEU A 44 -13.22 -3.17 -3.75
C LEU A 44 -14.35 -2.58 -4.60
N HIS A 45 -14.68 -1.31 -4.40
CA HIS A 45 -15.73 -0.63 -5.16
C HIS A 45 -15.37 -0.47 -6.66
N THR A 46 -14.10 -0.63 -7.05
CA THR A 46 -13.70 -0.64 -8.47
C THR A 46 -13.70 -2.04 -9.09
N HIS A 47 -13.88 -3.10 -8.30
CA HIS A 47 -13.87 -4.47 -8.78
C HIS A 47 -15.16 -4.80 -9.55
N PRO A 48 -15.10 -5.44 -10.73
CA PRO A 48 -16.29 -5.76 -11.55
C PRO A 48 -17.41 -6.50 -10.81
N LEU A 49 -17.06 -7.41 -9.89
CA LEU A 49 -17.99 -8.03 -8.93
C LEU A 49 -18.96 -7.03 -8.25
N PHE A 50 -18.51 -5.82 -7.94
CA PHE A 50 -19.30 -4.80 -7.26
C PHE A 50 -19.95 -3.79 -8.22
N THR A 51 -19.57 -3.76 -9.50
CA THR A 51 -20.01 -2.73 -10.46
C THR A 51 -20.80 -3.28 -11.64
N SER A 52 -20.44 -4.43 -12.21
CA SER A 52 -20.98 -4.87 -13.51
C SER A 52 -21.17 -6.38 -13.67
N MET A 53 -20.54 -7.21 -12.84
CA MET A 53 -20.51 -8.66 -13.04
C MET A 53 -21.81 -9.33 -12.61
N ASP A 54 -22.32 -10.20 -13.48
CA ASP A 54 -23.40 -11.14 -13.18
C ASP A 54 -22.84 -12.54 -12.92
N VAL A 55 -22.62 -12.86 -11.66
CA VAL A 55 -22.12 -14.17 -11.20
C VAL A 55 -23.17 -15.27 -11.34
N TYR A 56 -24.46 -14.91 -11.24
CA TYR A 56 -25.55 -15.89 -11.17
C TYR A 56 -26.34 -16.05 -12.47
N GLY A 57 -26.05 -15.23 -13.50
CA GLY A 57 -26.74 -15.28 -14.79
C GLY A 57 -28.16 -14.72 -14.75
N GLU A 58 -28.45 -13.79 -13.84
CA GLU A 58 -29.76 -13.14 -13.72
C GLU A 58 -30.01 -12.03 -14.77
N GLY A 59 -29.08 -11.81 -15.69
CA GLY A 59 -29.12 -10.76 -16.71
C GLY A 59 -28.80 -9.37 -16.16
N ARG A 60 -28.14 -9.28 -15.00
CA ARG A 60 -27.82 -8.02 -14.32
C ARG A 60 -26.68 -8.16 -13.30
N PRO A 61 -26.01 -7.08 -12.88
CA PRO A 61 -24.97 -7.15 -11.87
C PRO A 61 -25.45 -7.83 -10.58
N THR A 62 -24.61 -8.73 -10.04
CA THR A 62 -24.87 -9.49 -8.81
C THR A 62 -24.95 -8.58 -7.59
N ASN A 63 -24.09 -7.57 -7.51
CA ASN A 63 -24.24 -6.52 -6.52
C ASN A 63 -25.37 -5.58 -6.95
N ARG A 64 -26.51 -5.65 -6.25
CA ARG A 64 -27.73 -4.90 -6.61
C ARG A 64 -27.67 -3.42 -6.24
N VAL A 65 -26.74 -3.05 -5.36
CA VAL A 65 -26.49 -1.66 -4.97
C VAL A 65 -25.09 -1.33 -5.45
N ALA A 66 -25.00 -0.60 -6.56
CA ALA A 66 -23.73 -0.05 -6.99
C ALA A 66 -23.18 0.83 -5.84
N PRO A 67 -21.86 0.88 -5.63
CA PRO A 67 -21.28 1.83 -4.70
C PRO A 67 -21.74 3.25 -5.07
N ASP A 68 -22.48 3.91 -4.18
CA ASP A 68 -22.94 5.27 -4.41
C ASP A 68 -21.77 6.24 -4.27
N GLY A 69 -21.42 6.91 -5.37
CA GLY A 69 -20.46 8.00 -5.38
C GLY A 69 -18.99 7.59 -5.53
N ASP A 70 -18.13 8.61 -5.62
CA ASP A 70 -16.68 8.46 -5.62
C ASP A 70 -16.17 8.35 -4.17
N PHE A 71 -15.18 7.48 -3.95
CA PHE A 71 -14.51 7.31 -2.66
C PHE A 71 -13.08 7.84 -2.75
N PRO A 72 -12.89 9.17 -2.88
CA PRO A 72 -11.60 9.75 -3.22
C PRO A 72 -10.51 9.39 -2.22
N ILE A 73 -10.83 9.33 -0.92
CA ILE A 73 -9.88 8.92 0.13
C ILE A 73 -9.48 7.45 -0.05
N SER A 74 -10.45 6.56 -0.28
CA SER A 74 -10.19 5.13 -0.46
C SER A 74 -9.32 4.86 -1.69
N ASN A 75 -9.46 5.68 -2.73
CA ASN A 75 -8.66 5.60 -3.96
C ASN A 75 -7.18 5.95 -3.73
N THR A 76 -6.86 6.67 -2.65
CA THR A 76 -5.46 6.99 -2.29
C THR A 76 -4.75 5.91 -1.49
N PHE A 77 -5.45 4.87 -1.01
CA PHE A 77 -4.86 3.86 -0.11
C PHE A 77 -3.58 3.24 -0.70
N ASN A 78 -3.62 2.82 -1.97
CA ASN A 78 -2.48 2.14 -2.59
C ASN A 78 -1.28 3.04 -2.89
N SER A 79 -1.44 4.36 -2.85
CA SER A 79 -0.35 5.33 -2.99
C SER A 79 0.19 5.84 -1.65
N ARG A 80 -0.43 5.44 -0.53
CA ARG A 80 -0.09 5.95 0.81
C ARG A 80 0.13 4.85 1.86
N SER A 81 -0.18 3.60 1.60
CA SER A 81 -0.03 2.52 2.58
C SER A 81 0.98 1.49 2.13
N PHE A 82 1.85 1.03 3.02
CA PHE A 82 2.83 -0.04 2.76
C PHE A 82 2.90 -1.01 3.93
N TYR A 83 3.41 -2.21 3.68
CA TYR A 83 3.61 -3.21 4.73
C TYR A 83 4.79 -2.83 5.64
N VAL A 84 4.61 -2.96 6.95
CA VAL A 84 5.69 -2.82 7.95
C VAL A 84 5.91 -4.15 8.67
N PRO A 85 7.09 -4.38 9.29
CA PRO A 85 7.34 -5.57 10.09
C PRO A 85 6.29 -5.79 11.19
N TRP A 86 5.94 -7.05 11.43
CA TRP A 86 4.94 -7.42 12.43
C TRP A 86 5.60 -7.85 13.73
N PHE A 87 5.57 -6.99 14.73
CA PHE A 87 6.12 -7.30 16.05
C PHE A 87 5.06 -7.99 16.93
N LYS A 88 5.05 -9.33 16.92
CA LYS A 88 4.17 -10.14 17.80
C LYS A 88 4.66 -10.17 19.25
N GLN A 89 5.95 -9.92 19.45
CA GLN A 89 6.61 -9.86 20.75
C GLN A 89 7.34 -8.53 20.86
N CYS A 90 7.34 -7.93 22.06
CA CYS A 90 8.10 -6.71 22.32
C CYS A 90 9.58 -7.06 22.54
N ARG A 91 10.33 -7.18 21.45
CA ARG A 91 11.79 -7.36 21.46
C ARG A 91 12.45 -6.02 21.14
N LYS A 92 12.75 -5.25 22.17
CA LYS A 92 13.10 -3.84 22.02
C LYS A 92 14.32 -3.63 21.13
N GLU A 93 15.38 -4.41 21.32
CA GLU A 93 16.62 -4.28 20.55
C GLU A 93 16.43 -4.60 19.06
N GLU A 94 15.53 -5.52 18.73
CA GLU A 94 15.16 -5.80 17.34
C GLU A 94 14.34 -4.64 16.76
N ILE A 95 13.35 -4.15 17.51
CA ILE A 95 12.48 -3.04 17.10
C ILE A 95 13.30 -1.76 16.88
N ASP A 96 14.21 -1.44 17.78
CA ASP A 96 15.07 -0.25 17.71
C ASP A 96 15.93 -0.27 16.43
N ARG A 97 16.44 -1.43 16.01
CA ARG A 97 17.14 -1.56 14.72
C ARG A 97 16.25 -1.23 13.51
N TYR A 98 14.97 -1.62 13.53
CA TYR A 98 14.04 -1.21 12.47
C TYR A 98 13.76 0.29 12.52
N VAL A 99 13.61 0.86 13.72
CA VAL A 99 13.44 2.32 13.89
C VAL A 99 14.63 3.08 13.32
N ASP A 100 15.85 2.60 13.57
CA ASP A 100 17.08 3.20 13.03
C ASP A 100 17.10 3.18 11.50
N ILE A 101 16.66 2.08 10.88
CA ILE A 101 16.55 1.98 9.42
C ILE A 101 15.53 2.98 8.87
N PHE A 102 14.34 3.07 9.48
CA PHE A 102 13.32 4.05 9.06
C PHE A 102 13.85 5.48 9.18
N ARG A 103 14.48 5.80 10.31
CA ARG A 103 15.09 7.13 10.54
C ARG A 103 16.15 7.44 9.49
N LYS A 104 17.06 6.51 9.21
CA LYS A 104 18.10 6.67 8.19
C LYS A 104 17.48 6.99 6.82
N VAL A 105 16.48 6.22 6.37
CA VAL A 105 15.83 6.44 5.07
C VAL A 105 15.12 7.79 5.00
N ILE A 106 14.45 8.19 6.09
CA ILE A 106 13.77 9.49 6.18
C ILE A 106 14.79 10.64 6.18
N GLU A 107 15.86 10.54 6.94
CA GLU A 107 16.91 11.56 7.00
C GLU A 107 17.65 11.69 5.65
N SER A 108 17.82 10.59 4.91
CA SER A 108 18.42 10.58 3.56
C SER A 108 17.45 10.89 2.42
N HIS A 109 16.24 11.42 2.69
CA HIS A 109 15.23 11.66 1.67
C HIS A 109 15.69 12.59 0.53
N GLU A 110 16.53 13.61 0.81
CA GLU A 110 17.06 14.53 -0.20
C GLU A 110 17.92 13.80 -1.25
N GLU A 111 18.84 12.95 -0.79
CA GLU A 111 19.70 12.13 -1.68
C GLU A 111 18.86 11.14 -2.49
N LEU A 112 17.80 10.59 -1.89
CA LEU A 112 16.87 9.69 -2.58
C LEU A 112 16.06 10.42 -3.65
N MET A 113 15.73 11.70 -3.44
CA MET A 113 15.02 12.52 -4.45
C MET A 113 15.87 12.75 -5.70
N GLU A 114 17.19 12.93 -5.56
CA GLU A 114 18.09 13.07 -6.73
C GLU A 114 18.09 11.82 -7.61
N GLN A 115 17.85 10.66 -7.01
CA GLN A 115 17.84 9.35 -7.67
C GLN A 115 16.41 8.88 -7.98
N ASP A 116 15.40 9.70 -7.69
CA ASP A 116 14.01 9.30 -7.74
C ASP A 116 13.57 9.04 -9.19
N LYS A 117 13.12 7.83 -9.44
CA LYS A 117 12.64 7.40 -10.76
C LYS A 117 11.16 7.70 -10.99
N SER A 118 10.49 8.39 -10.04
CA SER A 118 9.05 8.68 -10.09
C SER A 118 8.19 7.45 -10.41
N ARG A 119 8.57 6.29 -9.84
CA ARG A 119 7.91 5.04 -10.19
C ARG A 119 6.56 4.94 -9.47
N LYS A 120 5.48 4.77 -10.24
CA LYS A 120 4.19 4.38 -9.67
C LYS A 120 4.33 2.96 -9.07
N PRO A 121 3.87 2.73 -7.83
CA PRO A 121 3.98 1.41 -7.22
C PRO A 121 3.11 0.40 -7.98
N ASP A 122 3.75 -0.52 -8.70
CA ASP A 122 3.12 -1.62 -9.47
C ASP A 122 2.54 -2.74 -8.59
N ALA A 123 2.43 -2.56 -7.27
CA ALA A 123 2.29 -3.68 -6.34
C ALA A 123 0.84 -3.97 -5.91
N ALA A 124 -0.08 -3.03 -6.08
CA ALA A 124 -1.46 -3.24 -5.65
C ALA A 124 -2.21 -4.15 -6.63
N ARG A 125 -2.97 -5.09 -6.09
CA ARG A 125 -3.77 -6.06 -6.87
C ARG A 125 -4.92 -6.60 -6.03
N TRP A 126 -5.98 -7.06 -6.67
CA TRP A 126 -6.90 -7.98 -6.00
C TRP A 126 -6.23 -9.34 -5.89
N LEU A 127 -5.74 -9.69 -4.69
CA LEU A 127 -4.92 -10.89 -4.46
C LEU A 127 -5.56 -12.18 -5.00
N LEU A 128 -6.89 -12.28 -4.93
CA LEU A 128 -7.67 -13.46 -5.34
C LEU A 128 -8.22 -13.37 -6.77
N SER A 129 -8.02 -12.25 -7.48
CA SER A 129 -8.51 -12.01 -8.84
C SER A 129 -7.47 -11.36 -9.78
N PRO A 130 -6.19 -11.79 -9.81
CA PRO A 130 -5.10 -11.04 -10.45
C PRO A 130 -5.14 -10.95 -11.99
N HIS A 131 -5.94 -11.79 -12.67
CA HIS A 131 -5.91 -11.93 -14.14
C HIS A 131 -7.26 -11.81 -14.85
N LEU A 132 -8.36 -11.66 -14.11
CA LEU A 132 -9.70 -11.77 -14.70
C LEU A 132 -10.25 -10.44 -15.24
N PHE A 133 -9.64 -9.30 -14.89
CA PHE A 133 -10.27 -7.97 -15.04
C PHE A 133 -9.30 -6.85 -15.43
N ARG A 134 -8.23 -7.14 -16.19
CA ARG A 134 -7.37 -6.11 -16.78
C ARG A 134 -7.93 -5.59 -18.09
#